data_AF-A0A3D4JV58-F1
#
_entry.id   AF-A0A3D4JV58-F1
#
_cell.length_a   1.000
_cell.length_b   1.000
_cell.length_c   1.000
_cell.angle_alpha   90.00
_cell.angle_beta   90.00
_cell.angle_gamma   90.00
#
_symmetry.space_group_name_H-M   'P 1'
#
loop_
_entity.id
_entity.type
_entity.pdbx_description
1 polymer ?
#
loop_
_entity_poly.entity_id
_entity_poly.type
_entity_poly.pdbx_seq_one_letter_code
_entity_poly.pdbx_strand_id
1 'polypeptide(L)'
;KGAFTGATDKSVGKFEQANGGTIFLDEIAELDLNLQSKLLRALQEREITRVGGTQKIKLDVRLIIATHKNLANEVKKGNFREDLYYRVIGLPIELPPLRERDQDTLILAKHFIDLFAKENKIKPLVLASDARKKLMKYSFPGNIRELKSVIDLACVMAESNEITADDISFYSLEKESENFLS
;
A
#
# COMPACT_ATOMS: atom_id res chain seq x y z
N LYS A 1 33.02 -4.31 -28.05
CA LYS A 1 32.98 -5.35 -26.98
C LYS A 1 31.99 -4.88 -25.91
N GLY A 2 30.92 -5.64 -25.67
CA GLY A 2 29.94 -5.40 -24.60
C GLY A 2 28.57 -4.89 -25.07
N ALA A 3 27.80 -5.75 -25.73
CA ALA A 3 26.35 -5.61 -25.84
C ALA A 3 25.73 -5.94 -24.48
N PHE A 4 25.12 -4.96 -23.80
CA PHE A 4 24.27 -5.22 -22.64
C PHE A 4 23.23 -4.09 -22.53
N THR A 5 21.96 -4.51 -22.49
CA THR A 5 20.70 -3.74 -22.53
C THR A 5 20.34 -3.14 -23.90
N GLY A 6 19.53 -3.88 -24.66
CA GLY A 6 18.85 -3.43 -25.88
C GLY A 6 17.68 -2.48 -25.59
N ALA A 7 17.92 -1.41 -24.83
CA ALA A 7 16.93 -0.37 -24.58
C ALA A 7 17.09 0.72 -25.64
N THR A 8 16.24 0.65 -26.67
CA THR A 8 16.22 1.60 -27.80
C THR A 8 15.76 3.00 -27.39
N ASP A 9 15.14 3.16 -26.22
CA ASP A 9 14.74 4.44 -25.64
C ASP A 9 15.34 4.66 -24.25
N LYS A 10 15.96 5.83 -24.06
CA LYS A 10 16.52 6.27 -22.77
C LYS A 10 15.39 6.62 -21.81
N SER A 11 14.92 5.67 -21.02
CA SER A 11 13.93 5.94 -19.98
C SER A 11 14.56 6.64 -18.77
N VAL A 12 13.99 7.78 -18.38
CA VAL A 12 14.39 8.55 -17.20
C VAL A 12 14.00 7.79 -15.93
N GLY A 13 14.96 7.60 -15.02
CA GLY A 13 14.72 6.88 -13.77
C GLY A 13 13.83 7.64 -12.78
N LYS A 14 13.15 6.93 -11.87
CA LYS A 14 12.20 7.53 -10.91
C LYS A 14 12.80 8.60 -10.00
N PHE A 15 14.06 8.42 -9.58
CA PHE A 15 14.79 9.43 -8.80
C PHE A 15 15.02 10.72 -9.58
N GLU A 16 15.34 10.62 -10.88
CA GLU A 16 15.51 11.77 -11.75
C GLU A 16 14.18 12.47 -12.02
N GLN A 17 13.10 11.72 -12.21
CA GLN A 17 11.74 12.27 -12.35
C GLN A 17 11.27 13.03 -11.10
N ALA A 18 11.69 12.59 -9.90
CA ALA A 18 11.29 13.17 -8.63
C ALA A 18 12.19 14.35 -8.18
N ASN A 19 13.22 14.70 -8.95
CA ASN A 19 14.18 15.75 -8.58
C ASN A 19 13.48 17.11 -8.37
N GLY A 20 13.81 17.79 -7.26
CA GLY A 20 13.11 18.97 -6.76
C GLY A 20 11.79 18.68 -6.03
N GLY A 21 11.45 17.41 -5.82
CA GLY A 21 10.17 16.96 -5.26
C GLY A 21 10.31 15.89 -4.17
N THR A 22 9.37 14.94 -4.16
CA THR A 22 9.30 13.85 -3.18
C THR A 22 9.29 12.50 -3.88
N ILE A 23 10.05 11.54 -3.35
CA ILE A 23 10.00 10.13 -3.75
C ILE A 23 9.39 9.31 -2.62
N PHE A 24 8.37 8.51 -2.95
CA PHE A 24 7.74 7.56 -2.04
C PHE A 24 8.22 6.14 -2.40
N LEU A 25 8.82 5.45 -1.44
CA LEU A 25 9.23 4.05 -1.57
C LEU A 25 8.32 3.19 -0.71
N ASP A 26 7.37 2.52 -1.36
CA ASP A 26 6.52 1.52 -0.71
C ASP A 26 7.30 0.20 -0.55
N GLU A 27 7.02 -0.50 0.54
CA GLU A 27 7.63 -1.78 0.90
C GLU A 27 9.16 -1.82 0.78
N ILE A 28 9.84 -0.82 1.36
CA ILE A 28 11.31 -0.70 1.29
C ILE A 28 12.05 -1.95 1.82
N ALA A 29 11.43 -2.72 2.72
CA ALA A 29 11.98 -3.95 3.27
C ALA A 29 12.08 -5.11 2.24
N GLU A 30 11.39 -5.02 1.10
CA GLU A 30 11.44 -6.02 0.03
C GLU A 30 12.58 -5.77 -0.97
N LEU A 31 13.30 -4.66 -0.85
CA LEU A 31 14.46 -4.39 -1.69
C LEU A 31 15.55 -5.42 -1.42
N ASP A 32 16.13 -5.99 -2.47
CA ASP A 32 17.33 -6.82 -2.32
C ASP A 32 18.53 -6.00 -1.80
N LEU A 33 19.53 -6.69 -1.22
CA LEU A 33 20.71 -6.03 -0.63
C LEU A 33 21.51 -5.17 -1.63
N ASN A 34 21.50 -5.51 -2.93
CA ASN A 34 22.18 -4.75 -3.97
C ASN A 34 21.46 -3.43 -4.26
N LEU A 35 20.13 -3.45 -4.37
CA LEU A 35 19.30 -2.27 -4.49
C LEU A 35 19.38 -1.39 -3.24
N GLN A 36 19.39 -1.99 -2.05
CA GLN A 36 19.61 -1.25 -0.80
C GLN A 36 20.95 -0.50 -0.80
N SER A 37 22.02 -1.13 -1.30
CA SER A 37 23.34 -0.50 -1.42
C SER A 37 23.34 0.68 -2.39
N LYS A 38 22.65 0.55 -3.53
CA LYS A 38 22.48 1.64 -4.50
C LYS A 38 21.63 2.78 -3.95
N LEU A 39 20.56 2.46 -3.22
CA LEU A 39 19.70 3.43 -2.56
C LEU A 39 20.50 4.21 -1.51
N LEU A 40 21.24 3.52 -0.64
CA LEU A 40 22.10 4.15 0.35
C LEU A 40 23.06 5.15 -0.29
N ARG A 41 23.72 4.75 -1.37
CA ARG A 41 24.64 5.61 -2.11
C ARG A 41 23.93 6.85 -2.67
N ALA A 42 22.75 6.68 -3.26
CA ALA A 42 21.95 7.80 -3.76
C ALA A 42 21.57 8.79 -2.64
N LEU A 43 21.22 8.28 -1.46
CA LEU A 43 20.86 9.10 -0.30
C LEU A 43 22.07 9.77 0.36
N GLN A 44 23.23 9.14 0.36
CA GLN A 44 24.47 9.68 0.93
C GLN A 44 25.12 10.71 0.01
N GLU A 45 25.37 10.35 -1.25
CA GLU A 45 26.05 11.21 -2.23
C GLU A 45 25.11 12.30 -2.78
N ARG A 46 23.78 12.16 -2.61
CA ARG A 46 22.78 12.99 -3.28
C ARG A 46 23.01 13.03 -4.79
N GLU A 47 23.41 11.89 -5.33
CA GLU A 47 23.72 11.73 -6.75
C GLU A 47 23.29 10.33 -7.20
N ILE A 48 22.87 10.22 -8.45
CA ILE A 48 22.60 8.93 -9.09
C ILE A 48 23.40 8.81 -10.39
N THR A 49 23.65 7.58 -10.80
CA THR A 49 24.22 7.27 -12.11
C THR A 49 23.26 6.35 -12.84
N ARG A 50 22.98 6.65 -14.12
CA ARG A 50 22.13 5.78 -14.95
C ARG A 50 22.81 4.42 -15.15
N VAL A 51 22.01 3.37 -15.29
CA VAL A 51 22.54 2.02 -15.58
C VAL A 51 23.35 2.08 -16.87
N GLY A 52 24.61 1.64 -16.84
CA GLY A 52 25.53 1.68 -17.98
C GLY A 52 26.10 3.07 -18.31
N GLY A 53 25.67 4.12 -17.61
CA GLY A 53 26.22 5.47 -17.74
C GLY A 53 27.33 5.74 -16.73
N THR A 54 28.12 6.78 -16.99
CA THR A 54 29.15 7.31 -16.07
C THR A 54 28.79 8.70 -15.53
N GLN A 55 27.80 9.36 -16.14
CA GLN A 55 27.36 10.69 -15.74
C GLN A 55 26.64 10.63 -14.38
N LYS A 56 27.19 11.36 -13.42
CA LYS A 56 26.55 11.64 -12.13
C LYS A 56 25.48 12.71 -12.30
N ILE A 57 24.32 12.51 -11.69
CA ILE A 57 23.17 13.42 -11.72
C ILE A 57 22.89 13.81 -10.28
N LYS A 58 22.97 15.11 -9.97
CA LYS A 58 22.63 15.62 -8.64
C LYS A 58 21.15 15.41 -8.34
N LEU A 59 20.88 15.04 -7.09
CA LEU A 59 19.57 14.67 -6.58
C LEU A 59 19.20 15.59 -5.41
N ASP A 60 18.09 16.29 -5.55
CA ASP A 60 17.42 17.01 -4.47
C ASP A 60 16.01 16.42 -4.32
N VAL A 61 15.84 15.48 -3.40
CA VAL A 61 14.54 14.82 -3.17
C VAL A 61 14.28 14.66 -1.70
N ARG A 62 13.02 14.87 -1.32
CA ARG A 62 12.49 14.40 -0.04
C ARG A 62 12.14 12.92 -0.17
N LEU A 63 12.63 12.10 0.75
CA LEU A 63 12.30 10.67 0.81
C LEU A 63 11.14 10.45 1.80
N ILE A 64 10.15 9.67 1.40
CA ILE A 64 9.14 9.06 2.27
C ILE A 64 9.19 7.54 2.02
N ILE A 65 9.21 6.75 3.09
CA ILE A 65 9.25 5.29 3.01
C ILE A 65 8.02 4.70 3.71
N ALA A 66 7.59 3.53 3.25
CA ALA A 66 6.61 2.71 3.94
C ALA A 66 7.07 1.25 3.93
N THR A 67 6.64 0.50 4.95
CA THR A 67 6.78 -0.96 4.97
C THR A 67 5.85 -1.59 6.00
N HIS A 68 5.36 -2.79 5.73
CA HIS A 68 4.67 -3.63 6.73
C HIS A 68 5.62 -4.43 7.63
N LYS A 69 6.92 -4.49 7.32
CA LYS A 69 7.92 -5.24 8.09
C LYS A 69 8.60 -4.35 9.12
N ASN A 70 8.91 -4.93 10.28
CA ASN A 70 9.75 -4.25 11.27
C ASN A 70 11.21 -4.23 10.77
N LEU A 71 11.69 -3.06 10.33
CA LEU A 71 13.04 -2.93 9.77
C LEU A 71 14.15 -3.31 10.74
N ALA A 72 14.01 -3.03 12.04
CA ALA A 72 15.01 -3.41 13.04
C ALA A 72 15.14 -4.94 13.15
N ASN A 73 14.04 -5.67 13.00
CA ASN A 73 14.07 -7.14 12.94
C ASN A 73 14.67 -7.64 11.62
N GLU A 74 14.37 -6.99 10.49
CA GLU A 74 14.96 -7.37 9.19
C GLU A 74 16.47 -7.10 9.13
N VAL A 75 16.97 -6.09 9.85
CA VAL A 75 18.42 -5.88 10.06
C VAL A 75 19.03 -7.07 10.82
N LYS A 76 18.42 -7.48 11.94
CA LYS A 76 18.90 -8.63 12.73
C LYS A 76 18.92 -9.94 11.94
N LYS A 77 18.00 -10.11 10.98
CA LYS A 77 17.94 -11.27 10.08
C LYS A 77 18.91 -11.19 8.90
N GLY A 78 19.57 -10.05 8.68
CA GLY A 78 20.46 -9.83 7.54
C GLY A 78 19.76 -9.52 6.21
N ASN A 79 18.44 -9.28 6.25
CA ASN A 79 17.65 -8.95 5.06
C ASN A 79 17.67 -7.45 4.75
N PHE A 80 18.03 -6.62 5.73
CA PHE A 80 18.13 -5.18 5.57
C PHE A 80 19.47 -4.66 6.09
N ARG A 81 20.11 -3.75 5.36
CA ARG A 81 21.40 -3.21 5.76
C ARG A 81 21.24 -2.24 6.93
N GLU A 82 22.09 -2.42 7.93
CA GLU A 82 22.12 -1.57 9.13
C GLU A 82 22.41 -0.10 8.81
N ASP A 83 23.33 0.17 7.87
CA ASP A 83 23.67 1.53 7.44
C ASP A 83 22.51 2.25 6.73
N LEU A 84 21.75 1.52 5.91
CA LEU A 84 20.54 2.04 5.30
C LEU A 84 19.46 2.28 6.35
N TYR A 85 19.28 1.37 7.31
CA TYR A 85 18.31 1.53 8.41
C TYR A 85 18.52 2.85 9.15
N TYR A 86 19.75 3.12 9.60
CA TYR A 86 20.06 4.37 10.29
C TYR A 86 19.98 5.60 9.38
N ARG A 87 20.12 5.44 8.06
CA ARG A 87 19.96 6.55 7.12
C ARG A 87 18.49 6.92 6.87
N VAL A 88 17.60 5.94 6.90
CA VAL A 88 16.18 6.14 6.58
C VAL A 88 15.29 6.23 7.81
N ILE A 89 15.80 5.89 9.00
CA ILE A 89 15.07 6.07 10.26
C ILE A 89 14.95 7.57 10.56
N GLY A 90 13.82 8.12 10.14
CA GLY A 90 13.42 9.49 10.41
C GLY A 90 12.34 9.53 11.48
N LEU A 91 11.27 10.27 11.21
CA LEU A 91 10.07 10.31 12.04
C LEU A 91 9.19 9.08 11.72
N PRO A 92 9.08 8.09 12.61
CA PRO A 92 8.17 6.97 12.39
C PRO A 92 6.72 7.46 12.51
N ILE A 93 5.88 7.06 11.56
CA ILE A 93 4.43 7.25 11.61
C ILE A 93 3.81 5.86 11.56
N GLU A 94 3.24 5.44 12.69
CA GLU A 94 2.51 4.18 12.77
C GLU A 94 1.07 4.41 12.29
N LEU A 95 0.64 3.64 11.29
CA LEU A 95 -0.73 3.67 10.80
C LEU A 95 -1.50 2.54 11.48
N PRO A 96 -2.43 2.83 12.40
CA PRO A 96 -3.21 1.79 13.06
C PRO A 96 -4.10 1.07 12.03
N PRO A 97 -4.32 -0.25 12.21
CA PRO A 97 -5.26 -0.99 11.40
C PRO A 97 -6.69 -0.48 11.60
N LEU A 98 -7.57 -0.75 10.63
CA LEU A 98 -8.95 -0.25 10.62
C LEU A 98 -9.73 -0.61 11.89
N ARG A 99 -9.51 -1.81 12.46
CA ARG A 99 -10.12 -2.26 13.73
C ARG A 99 -9.80 -1.38 14.94
N GLU A 100 -8.72 -0.61 14.89
CA GLU A 100 -8.31 0.31 15.96
C GLU A 100 -8.78 1.75 15.69
N ARG A 101 -9.58 1.96 14.62
CA ARG A 101 -10.03 3.26 14.14
C ARG A 101 -11.55 3.46 14.28
N ASP A 102 -12.20 2.63 15.08
CA ASP A 102 -13.63 2.70 15.43
C ASP A 102 -14.56 3.07 14.26
N GLN A 103 -15.09 4.30 14.28
CA GLN A 103 -16.13 4.79 13.36
C GLN A 103 -15.61 5.05 11.93
N ASP A 104 -14.29 4.99 11.70
CA ASP A 104 -13.71 5.15 10.36
C ASP A 104 -14.27 4.12 9.38
N THR A 105 -14.65 2.93 9.83
CA THR A 105 -15.27 1.89 9.00
C THR A 105 -16.51 2.42 8.26
N LEU A 106 -17.43 3.10 8.95
CA LEU A 106 -18.65 3.61 8.32
C LEU A 106 -18.40 4.85 7.45
N ILE A 107 -17.45 5.70 7.84
CA ILE A 107 -17.05 6.88 7.05
C ILE A 107 -16.44 6.43 5.72
N LEU A 108 -15.52 5.46 5.78
CA LEU A 108 -14.88 4.88 4.60
C LEU A 108 -15.87 4.10 3.73
N ALA A 109 -16.77 3.32 4.35
CA ALA A 109 -17.82 2.62 3.61
C ALA A 109 -18.68 3.59 2.81
N LYS A 110 -19.14 4.69 3.43
CA LYS A 110 -19.87 5.74 2.72
C LYS A 110 -19.04 6.34 1.58
N HIS A 111 -17.77 6.64 1.83
CA HIS A 111 -16.88 7.18 0.80
C HIS A 111 -16.74 6.24 -0.40
N PHE A 112 -16.62 4.93 -0.18
CA PHE A 112 -16.53 3.95 -1.26
C PHE A 112 -17.85 3.79 -2.03
N ILE A 113 -18.99 3.86 -1.36
CA ILE A 113 -20.31 3.88 -2.03
C ILE A 113 -20.42 5.12 -2.94
N ASP A 114 -20.04 6.30 -2.44
CA ASP A 114 -20.06 7.54 -3.21
C ASP A 114 -19.12 7.45 -4.43
N LEU A 115 -17.93 6.85 -4.24
CA LEU A 115 -16.96 6.62 -5.32
C LEU A 115 -17.50 5.65 -6.37
N PHE A 116 -18.02 4.49 -5.95
CA PHE A 116 -18.63 3.49 -6.82
C PHE A 116 -19.77 4.10 -7.65
N ALA A 117 -20.65 4.87 -7.01
CA ALA A 117 -21.77 5.51 -7.68
C ALA A 117 -21.30 6.51 -8.74
N LYS A 118 -20.26 7.30 -8.43
CA LYS A 118 -19.65 8.24 -9.38
C LYS A 118 -19.02 7.53 -10.58
N GLU A 119 -18.27 6.47 -10.35
CA GLU A 119 -17.60 5.69 -11.42
C GLU A 119 -18.62 5.02 -12.35
N ASN A 120 -19.74 4.53 -11.79
CA ASN A 120 -20.79 3.84 -12.53
C ASN A 120 -21.93 4.77 -13.01
N LYS A 121 -21.85 6.07 -12.72
CA LYS A 121 -22.87 7.09 -13.08
C LYS A 121 -24.28 6.76 -12.57
N ILE A 122 -24.37 6.19 -11.37
CA ILE A 122 -25.62 5.91 -10.66
C ILE A 122 -25.79 6.83 -9.45
N LYS A 123 -26.95 6.76 -8.79
CA LYS A 123 -27.14 7.44 -7.50
C LYS A 123 -26.43 6.65 -6.39
N PRO A 124 -25.82 7.32 -5.39
CA PRO A 124 -25.27 6.62 -4.23
C PRO A 124 -26.33 5.81 -3.51
N LEU A 125 -26.00 4.57 -3.18
CA LEU A 125 -26.83 3.71 -2.34
C LEU A 125 -26.72 4.14 -0.87
N VAL A 126 -27.69 3.73 -0.06
CA VAL A 126 -27.69 3.99 1.38
C VAL A 126 -27.35 2.69 2.13
N LEU A 127 -26.54 2.77 3.19
CA LEU A 127 -26.37 1.65 4.11
C LEU A 127 -27.54 1.57 5.09
N ALA A 128 -28.27 0.45 5.05
CA ALA A 128 -29.28 0.11 6.02
C ALA A 128 -28.68 -0.08 7.43
N SER A 129 -29.54 -0.06 8.44
CA SER A 129 -29.09 -0.11 9.84
C SER A 129 -28.44 -1.44 10.24
N ASP A 130 -28.89 -2.54 9.64
CA ASP A 130 -28.36 -3.90 9.80
C ASP A 130 -27.00 -4.07 9.10
N ALA A 131 -26.85 -3.53 7.88
CA ALA A 131 -25.59 -3.46 7.15
C ALA A 131 -24.51 -2.73 7.96
N ARG A 132 -24.84 -1.56 8.52
CA ARG A 132 -23.92 -0.80 9.39
C ARG A 132 -23.47 -1.62 10.60
N LYS A 133 -24.42 -2.30 11.27
CA LYS A 133 -24.10 -3.17 12.42
C LYS A 133 -23.20 -4.33 12.01
N LYS A 134 -23.43 -4.94 10.83
CA LYS A 134 -22.63 -6.04 10.31
C LYS A 134 -21.20 -5.60 10.00
N LEU A 135 -21.02 -4.45 9.33
CA LEU A 135 -19.70 -3.86 9.06
C LEU A 135 -18.95 -3.55 10.37
N MET A 136 -19.59 -2.89 11.33
CA MET A 136 -18.93 -2.49 12.59
C MET A 136 -18.50 -3.67 13.48
N LYS A 137 -19.08 -4.87 13.28
CA LYS A 137 -18.72 -6.07 14.05
C LYS A 137 -17.54 -6.83 13.46
N TYR A 138 -17.18 -6.56 12.21
CA TYR A 138 -16.11 -7.28 11.52
C TYR A 138 -14.78 -6.54 11.69
N SER A 139 -13.68 -7.29 11.88
CA SER A 139 -12.37 -6.73 12.20
C SER A 139 -11.58 -6.23 10.99
N PHE A 140 -11.99 -6.58 9.77
CA PHE A 140 -11.30 -6.26 8.52
C PHE A 140 -9.79 -6.57 8.56
N PRO A 141 -9.38 -7.85 8.61
CA PRO A 141 -7.96 -8.22 8.54
C PRO A 141 -7.25 -7.63 7.30
N GLY A 142 -7.95 -7.49 6.17
CA GLY A 142 -7.44 -6.82 4.96
C GLY A 142 -7.60 -5.29 4.97
N ASN A 143 -7.98 -4.71 6.11
CA ASN A 143 -8.13 -3.27 6.35
C ASN A 143 -8.97 -2.58 5.25
N ILE A 144 -8.53 -1.41 4.80
CA ILE A 144 -9.23 -0.56 3.84
C ILE A 144 -9.41 -1.27 2.49
N ARG A 145 -8.47 -2.14 2.08
CA ARG A 145 -8.56 -2.89 0.82
C ARG A 145 -9.73 -3.86 0.84
N GLU A 146 -9.85 -4.61 1.93
CA GLU A 146 -10.98 -5.53 2.12
C GLU A 146 -12.30 -4.78 2.23
N LEU A 147 -12.37 -3.72 3.05
CA LEU A 147 -13.57 -2.90 3.16
C LEU A 147 -14.04 -2.38 1.80
N LYS A 148 -13.12 -1.87 0.96
CA LYS A 148 -13.46 -1.39 -0.39
C LYS A 148 -14.06 -2.52 -1.24
N SER A 149 -13.43 -3.69 -1.28
CA SER A 149 -13.93 -4.83 -2.06
C SER A 149 -15.31 -5.30 -1.59
N VAL A 150 -15.52 -5.38 -0.28
CA VAL A 150 -16.80 -5.77 0.33
C VAL A 150 -17.90 -4.76 -0.05
N ILE A 151 -17.61 -3.47 0.01
CA ILE A 151 -18.57 -2.41 -0.33
C ILE A 151 -18.85 -2.36 -1.83
N ASP A 152 -17.83 -2.46 -2.69
CA ASP A 152 -18.01 -2.49 -4.14
C ASP A 152 -18.90 -3.68 -4.54
N LEU A 153 -18.68 -4.86 -3.95
CA LEU A 153 -19.52 -6.03 -4.20
C LEU A 153 -20.94 -5.83 -3.67
N ALA A 154 -21.11 -5.29 -2.45
CA ALA A 154 -22.43 -5.03 -1.89
C ALA A 154 -23.24 -4.04 -2.75
N CYS A 155 -22.58 -3.03 -3.34
CA CYS A 155 -23.21 -2.13 -4.31
C CYS A 155 -23.68 -2.84 -5.59
N VAL A 156 -23.00 -3.91 -6.01
CA VAL A 156 -23.39 -4.73 -7.17
C VAL A 156 -24.53 -5.69 -6.82
N MET A 157 -24.52 -6.23 -5.59
CA MET A 157 -25.50 -7.21 -5.14
C MET A 157 -26.84 -6.58 -4.75
N ALA A 158 -26.83 -5.34 -4.27
CA ALA A 158 -28.04 -4.66 -3.83
C ALA A 158 -29.07 -4.55 -4.96
N GLU A 159 -30.25 -5.14 -4.73
CA GLU A 159 -31.37 -5.09 -5.68
C GLU A 159 -32.13 -3.75 -5.65
N SER A 160 -31.84 -2.91 -4.66
CA SER A 160 -32.49 -1.62 -4.42
C SER A 160 -31.45 -0.50 -4.22
N ASN A 161 -31.90 0.73 -3.97
CA ASN A 161 -31.00 1.84 -3.63
C ASN A 161 -30.47 1.77 -2.18
N GLU A 162 -30.62 0.64 -1.51
CA GLU A 162 -30.22 0.39 -0.14
C GLU A 162 -29.44 -0.93 -0.05
N ILE A 163 -28.30 -0.89 0.64
CA ILE A 163 -27.44 -2.04 0.95
C ILE A 163 -27.84 -2.57 2.32
N THR A 164 -28.26 -3.82 2.37
CA THR A 164 -28.68 -4.55 3.56
C THR A 164 -27.57 -5.46 4.09
N ALA A 165 -27.81 -6.13 5.22
CA ALA A 165 -26.84 -7.08 5.75
C ALA A 165 -26.59 -8.27 4.80
N ASP A 166 -27.58 -8.69 4.00
CA ASP A 166 -27.48 -9.86 3.14
C ASP A 166 -26.61 -9.61 1.89
N ASP A 167 -26.52 -8.34 1.47
CA ASP A 167 -25.66 -7.91 0.36
C ASP A 167 -24.16 -7.91 0.75
N ILE A 168 -23.84 -8.04 2.04
CA ILE A 168 -22.48 -7.97 2.57
C ILE A 168 -21.92 -9.36 2.81
N SER A 169 -20.92 -9.74 2.03
CA SER A 169 -20.13 -10.96 2.21
C SER A 169 -18.69 -10.65 2.59
N PHE A 170 -18.17 -11.31 3.62
CA PHE A 170 -16.77 -11.19 4.03
C PHE A 170 -15.97 -12.38 3.49
N TYR A 171 -14.82 -12.10 2.89
CA TYR A 171 -13.91 -13.11 2.36
C TYR A 171 -12.66 -13.14 3.23
N SER A 172 -12.68 -13.96 4.28
CA SER A 172 -11.46 -14.18 5.06
C SER A 172 -10.50 -15.08 4.27
N LEU A 173 -9.23 -14.70 4.22
CA LEU A 173 -8.15 -15.58 3.75
C LEU A 173 -7.78 -16.65 4.79
N GLU A 174 -8.34 -16.57 6.01
CA GLU A 174 -8.25 -17.63 7.00
C GLU A 174 -9.23 -18.73 6.64
N LYS A 175 -8.72 -19.77 5.98
CA LYS A 175 -9.43 -21.04 5.76
C LYS A 175 -10.01 -21.55 7.08
N GLU A 176 -11.27 -21.98 6.99
CA GLU A 176 -11.89 -22.99 7.85
C GLU A 176 -10.86 -24.02 8.31
N SER A 177 -10.47 -23.91 9.57
CA SER A 177 -9.73 -24.93 10.29
C SER A 177 -10.40 -25.11 11.64
N GLU A 178 -11.69 -25.46 11.63
CA GLU A 178 -12.33 -26.16 12.74
C GLU A 178 -13.69 -26.73 12.28
N ASN A 179 -13.93 -27.98 12.68
CA ASN A 179 -15.16 -28.80 12.52
C ASN A 179 -15.34 -29.60 11.22
N PHE A 180 -14.41 -30.53 10.98
CA PHE A 180 -14.72 -31.85 10.41
C PHE A 180 -14.25 -32.97 11.35
N LEU A 181 -14.58 -32.89 12.63
CA LEU A 181 -14.59 -34.05 13.54
C LEU A 181 -15.59 -33.79 14.69
N SER A 182 -16.84 -34.17 14.44
CA SER A 182 -17.78 -34.70 15.45
C SER A 182 -18.89 -35.44 14.74
#